data_AF-A0A2P6WCA8-F1
#
_entry.id   AF-A0A2P6WCA8-F1
#
_cell.length_a   1.000
_cell.length_b   1.000
_cell.length_c   1.000
_cell.angle_alpha   90.00
_cell.angle_beta   90.00
_cell.angle_gamma   90.00
#
_symmetry.space_group_name_H-M   'P 1'
#
loop_
_entity.id
_entity.type
_entity.pdbx_description
1 polymer ?
#
loop_
_entity_poly.entity_id
_entity_poly.type
_entity_poly.pdbx_seq_one_letter_code
_entity_poly.pdbx_strand_id
1 'polypeptide(L)' 'MRRAKLEGRRIGRAPLAIDRHAVLQDRARGLSLTELAKLHGISRASVCRILRELKPVVSQGSVPSPSQTPENRPGEIPA' A
#
# COMPACT_ATOMS: atom_id res chain seq x y z
N MET A 1 16.67 2.86 -16.88
CA MET A 1 15.32 2.93 -16.27
C MET A 1 14.17 3.33 -17.23
N ARG A 2 14.36 3.45 -18.56
CA ARG A 2 13.28 3.83 -19.50
C ARG A 2 12.57 2.64 -20.21
N ARG A 3 13.21 1.46 -20.30
CA ARG A 3 12.71 0.34 -21.14
C ARG A 3 11.67 -0.56 -20.48
N ALA A 4 11.83 -0.94 -19.21
CA ALA A 4 10.92 -1.89 -18.57
C ALA A 4 9.49 -1.38 -18.35
N LYS A 5 9.28 -0.05 -18.31
CA LYS A 5 7.94 0.57 -18.31
C LYS A 5 7.23 0.44 -19.67
N LEU A 6 7.99 0.37 -20.77
CA LEU A 6 7.48 0.38 -22.14
C LEU A 6 6.96 -1.00 -22.57
N GLU A 7 7.44 -2.08 -21.95
CA GLU A 7 7.02 -3.46 -22.21
C GLU A 7 5.84 -3.93 -21.33
N GLY A 8 5.28 -3.07 -20.47
CA GLY A 8 4.25 -3.47 -19.50
C GLY A 8 4.73 -4.53 -18.49
N ARG A 9 6.04 -4.81 -18.46
CA ARG A 9 6.63 -5.88 -17.67
C ARG A 9 6.72 -5.43 -16.23
N ARG A 10 5.93 -6.06 -15.36
CA ARG A 10 5.90 -5.78 -13.92
C ARG A 10 7.30 -5.90 -13.34
N ILE A 11 7.87 -4.76 -12.96
CA ILE A 11 9.20 -4.68 -12.34
C ILE A 11 9.02 -4.99 -10.85
N GLY A 12 9.52 -6.15 -10.40
CA GLY A 12 9.51 -6.53 -8.99
C GLY A 12 9.14 -8.00 -8.76
N ARG A 13 9.03 -8.39 -7.48
CA ARG A 13 8.63 -9.76 -7.10
C ARG A 13 7.21 -10.05 -7.56
N ALA A 14 7.00 -11.25 -8.11
CA ALA A 14 5.66 -11.73 -8.42
C ALA A 14 4.81 -11.70 -7.13
N PRO A 15 3.55 -11.23 -7.20
CA PRO A 15 2.66 -11.34 -6.06
C PRO A 15 2.51 -12.81 -5.70
N LEU A 16 2.65 -13.14 -4.41
CA LEU A 16 2.40 -14.48 -3.93
C LEU A 16 0.97 -14.87 -4.33
N ALA A 17 0.81 -16.06 -4.92
CA ALA A 17 -0.49 -16.60 -5.28
C ALA A 17 -1.23 -16.95 -3.98
N ILE A 18 -1.93 -15.97 -3.42
CA ILE A 18 -2.72 -16.09 -2.19
C ILE A 18 -4.19 -15.99 -2.58
N ASP A 19 -5.00 -16.93 -2.09
CA ASP A 19 -6.44 -16.85 -2.22
C ASP A 19 -7.00 -15.75 -1.29
N ARG A 20 -7.20 -14.58 -1.90
CA ARG A 20 -7.73 -13.39 -1.20
C ARG A 20 -9.16 -13.61 -0.71
N HIS A 21 -9.95 -14.44 -1.40
CA HIS A 21 -11.32 -14.74 -1.01
C HIS A 21 -11.35 -15.61 0.23
N ALA A 22 -10.45 -16.60 0.31
CA ALA A 22 -10.32 -17.46 1.49
C ALA A 22 -9.97 -16.63 2.75
N VAL A 23 -9.00 -15.71 2.64
CA VAL A 23 -8.65 -14.77 3.74
C VAL A 23 -9.85 -13.93 4.18
N LEU A 24 -10.70 -13.50 3.24
CA LEU A 24 -11.87 -12.67 3.53
C LEU A 24 -13.00 -13.47 4.18
N GLN A 25 -13.24 -14.71 3.75
CA GLN A 25 -14.19 -15.63 4.39
C GLN A 25 -13.79 -15.95 5.82
N ASP A 26 -12.51 -16.25 6.04
CA ASP A 26 -11.99 -16.53 7.38
C ASP A 26 -12.05 -15.29 8.28
N ARG A 27 -11.83 -14.10 7.72
CA ARG A 27 -12.05 -12.85 8.44
C ARG A 27 -13.53 -12.64 8.80
N ALA A 28 -14.45 -13.00 7.91
CA ALA A 28 -15.90 -12.95 8.16
C ALA A 28 -16.35 -13.97 9.22
N ARG A 29 -15.66 -15.11 9.34
CA ARG A 29 -15.84 -16.10 10.41
C ARG A 29 -15.35 -15.62 11.79
N GLY A 30 -14.67 -14.47 11.86
CA GLY A 30 -14.19 -13.88 13.10
C GLY A 30 -12.77 -14.29 13.50
N LEU A 31 -12.01 -14.96 12.62
CA LEU A 31 -10.61 -15.33 12.90
C LEU A 31 -9.72 -14.10 13.08
N SER A 32 -8.76 -14.22 14.01
CA SER A 32 -7.77 -13.18 14.26
C SER A 32 -6.73 -13.11 13.13
N LEU A 33 -6.07 -11.96 12.99
CA LEU A 33 -5.02 -11.76 11.98
C LEU A 33 -3.86 -12.74 12.11
N THR A 34 -3.58 -13.19 13.34
CA THR A 34 -2.51 -14.14 13.63
C THR A 34 -2.91 -15.57 13.24
N GLU A 35 -4.16 -15.95 13.45
CA GLU A 35 -4.69 -17.25 13.01
C GLU A 35 -4.77 -17.33 11.49
N LEU A 36 -5.25 -16.27 10.84
CA LEU A 36 -5.23 -16.12 9.39
C LEU A 36 -3.82 -16.28 8.81
N ALA A 37 -2.83 -15.65 9.43
CA ALA A 37 -1.43 -15.77 9.02
C ALA A 37 -0.92 -17.21 9.09
N LYS A 38 -1.24 -17.94 10.18
CA LYS A 38 -0.86 -19.35 10.34
C LYS A 38 -1.58 -20.26 9.37
N LEU A 39 -2.90 -20.07 9.22
CA LEU A 39 -3.75 -20.90 8.37
C LEU A 39 -3.37 -20.81 6.88
N HIS A 40 -3.05 -19.60 6.43
CA HIS A 40 -2.68 -19.33 5.04
C HIS A 40 -1.17 -19.39 4.78
N GLY A 41 -0.35 -19.64 5.81
CA GLY A 41 1.11 -19.68 5.68
C GLY A 41 1.74 -18.35 5.27
N ILE A 42 1.13 -17.22 5.64
CA ILE A 42 1.56 -15.88 5.25
C ILE A 42 1.88 -15.01 6.46
N SER A 43 2.65 -13.94 6.23
CA SER A 43 2.93 -12.96 7.28
C SER A 43 1.68 -12.15 7.67
N ARG A 44 1.63 -11.68 8.93
CA ARG A 44 0.61 -10.71 9.38
C ARG A 44 0.57 -9.45 8.51
N ALA A 45 1.73 -9.00 8.00
CA ALA A 45 1.81 -7.85 7.10
C ALA A 45 1.11 -8.13 5.76
N SER A 46 1.26 -9.35 5.22
CA SER A 46 0.53 -9.78 4.03
C SER A 46 -0.97 -9.83 4.26
N VAL A 47 -1.44 -10.38 5.39
CA VAL A 47 -2.87 -10.38 5.75
C VAL A 47 -3.42 -8.95 5.80
N CYS A 48 -2.73 -8.04 6.49
CA CYS A 48 -3.13 -6.64 6.59
C CYS A 48 -3.20 -5.95 5.22
N ARG A 49 -2.20 -6.19 4.36
CA ARG A 49 -2.19 -5.67 2.98
C ARG A 49 -3.38 -6.20 2.18
N ILE A 50 -3.66 -7.50 2.22
CA ILE A 50 -4.80 -8.10 1.51
C ILE A 50 -6.10 -7.50 1.99
N LEU A 51 -6.32 -7.39 3.30
CA LEU A 51 -7.53 -6.78 3.85
C LEU A 51 -7.69 -5.31 3.44
N ARG A 52 -6.59 -4.56 3.34
CA ARG A 52 -6.58 -3.17 2.82
C ARG A 52 -6.86 -3.10 1.32
N GLU A 53 -6.35 -4.03 0.52
CA GLU A 53 -6.61 -4.10 -0.92
C GLU A 53 -8.06 -4.53 -1.23
N LEU A 54 -8.67 -5.34 -0.37
CA LEU A 54 -10.05 -5.83 -0.54
C LEU A 54 -11.11 -4.85 -0.02
N LYS A 55 -10.77 -4.02 0.97
CA LYS A 55 -11.68 -2.96 1.41
C LYS A 55 -11.68 -1.86 0.34
N PRO A 56 -12.82 -1.52 -0.29
CA PRO A 56 -12.87 -0.42 -1.24
C PRO A 56 -12.34 0.84 -0.53
N VAL A 57 -11.48 1.57 -1.24
CA VAL A 57 -10.74 2.73 -0.75
C VAL A 57 -11.71 3.81 -0.29
N VAL A 58 -12.18 3.72 0.95
CA VAL A 58 -12.63 4.86 1.73
C VAL A 58 -11.42 5.28 2.57
N SER A 59 -10.67 6.22 2.00
CA SER A 59 -9.75 7.09 2.74
C SER A 59 -8.55 6.40 3.41
N GLN A 60 -7.50 6.10 2.65
CA GLN A 60 -6.12 6.23 3.15
C GLN A 60 -5.21 6.83 2.10
N GLY A 61 -5.62 8.00 1.59
CA GLY A 61 -4.68 9.04 1.24
C GLY A 61 -4.58 9.98 2.43
N SER A 62 -3.64 9.75 3.35
CA SER A 62 -3.02 10.90 3.99
C SER A 62 -2.28 11.59 2.85
N VAL A 63 -2.93 12.59 2.25
CA VAL A 63 -2.22 13.62 1.52
C VAL A 63 -1.23 14.21 2.54
N PRO A 64 0.10 14.14 2.34
CA PRO A 64 0.95 15.07 3.04
C PRO A 64 0.50 16.46 2.59
N SER A 65 -0.03 17.25 3.52
CA SER A 65 -0.47 18.62 3.25
C SER A 65 0.64 19.39 2.53
N PRO A 66 0.43 19.97 1.34
CA PRO A 66 1.38 20.91 0.76
C PRO A 66 1.17 22.26 1.47
N SER A 67 1.60 22.36 2.73
CA SER A 67 1.54 23.62 3.51
C SER A 67 2.90 24.01 4.06
N GLN A 68 3.96 23.68 3.32
CA GLN A 68 5.24 24.36 3.48
C GLN A 68 5.53 25.08 2.17
N THR A 69 5.04 26.32 2.09
CA THR A 69 5.72 27.35 1.30
C THR A 69 7.08 27.58 1.95
N PRO A 70 8.21 27.23 1.33
CA PRO A 70 9.46 27.88 1.69
C PRO A 70 9.32 29.34 1.26
N GLU A 71 8.89 30.18 2.19
CA GLU A 71 9.08 31.63 2.13
C GLU A 71 10.59 31.88 2.07
N ASN A 72 11.14 31.88 0.86
CA ASN A 72 12.52 32.27 0.61
C ASN A 72 12.47 33.44 -0.37
N ARG A 73 12.27 34.64 0.17
CA ARG A 73 12.47 35.88 -0.61
C ARG A 73 13.97 36.13 -0.67
N PRO A 74 14.61 36.13 -1.85
CA PRO A 74 15.95 36.71 -1.97
C PRO A 74 15.84 38.20 -1.62
N GLY A 75 16.68 38.64 -0.68
CA GLY A 75 16.69 40.01 -0.19
C GLY A 75 16.87 41.01 -1.32
N GLU A 76 16.01 42.03 -1.33
CA GLU A 76 16.27 43.29 -2.01
C GLU A 76 17.61 43.84 -1.50
N ILE A 77 18.59 43.94 -2.39
CA ILE A 77 19.79 44.75 -2.18
C ILE A 77 19.52 46.05 -2.97
N PRO A 78 19.21 47.18 -2.30
CA PRO A 78 19.15 48.46 -2.99
C PRO A 78 20.57 48.98 -3.27
N ALA A 79 20.68 49.70 -4.38
CA ALA A 79 21.90 50.23 -5.01
C ALA A 79 22.50 51.45 -4.28
#